data_AF-A0A7K0N6U3-F1
#
_entry.id   AF-A0A7K0N6U3-F1
#
_cell.length_a   1.000
_cell.length_b   1.000
_cell.length_c   1.000
_cell.angle_alpha   90.00
_cell.angle_beta   90.00
_cell.angle_gamma   90.00
#
_symmetry.space_group_name_H-M   'P 1'
#
loop_
_entity.id
_entity.type
_entity.pdbx_description
1 polymer ?
#
loop_
_entity_poly.entity_id
_entity_poly.type
_entity_poly.pdbx_seq_one_letter_code
_entity_poly.pdbx_strand_id
1 'polypeptide(L)' 'MTRILVVEDEESFSEALSFMLRREGYEVAVAGDG' A
#
# COMPACT_ATOMS: atom_id res chain seq x y z
N MET A 1 -10.05 -12.75 3.73
CA MET A 1 -9.53 -11.38 3.78
C MET A 1 -8.03 -11.45 3.55
N THR A 2 -7.51 -10.66 2.62
CA THR A 2 -6.08 -10.63 2.28
C THR A 2 -5.51 -9.28 2.70
N ARG A 3 -4.40 -9.32 3.44
CA ARG A 3 -3.70 -8.15 3.95
C ARG A 3 -2.39 -7.98 3.18
N ILE A 4 -2.10 -6.75 2.78
CA ILE A 4 -0.91 -6.40 1.99
C ILE A 4 -0.12 -5.33 2.77
N LEU A 5 1.19 -5.55 2.89
CA LEU A 5 2.15 -4.52 3.32
C LEU A 5 2.88 -4.00 2.10
N VAL A 6 2.76 -2.71 1.83
CA VAL A 6 3.56 -1.98 0.85
C VAL A 6 4.75 -1.38 1.58
N VAL A 7 5.97 -1.75 1.18
CA VAL A 7 7.20 -1.13 1.67
C VAL A 7 7.77 -0.32 0.52
N GLU A 8 7.71 1.00 0.64
CA GLU A 8 8.09 1.95 -0.42
C GLU A 8 8.44 3.29 0.22
N ASP A 9 9.65 3.79 -0.04
CA ASP A 9 10.21 5.02 0.52
C ASP A 9 9.68 6.29 -0.17
N GLU A 10 9.23 6.17 -1.42
CA GLU A 10 8.61 7.26 -2.16
C GLU A 10 7.10 7.36 -1.88
N GLU A 11 6.68 8.38 -1.13
CA GLU A 11 5.28 8.62 -0.72
C GLU A 11 4.31 8.65 -1.92
N SER A 12 4.69 9.32 -3.01
CA SER A 12 3.83 9.44 -4.21
C SER A 12 3.54 8.09 -4.87
N PHE A 13 4.48 7.14 -4.80
CA PHE A 13 4.32 5.79 -5.33
C PHE A 13 3.48 4.94 -4.38
N SER A 14 3.77 5.02 -3.08
CA SER A 14 3.06 4.24 -2.06
C SER A 14 1.58 4.62 -1.95
N GLU A 15 1.24 5.91 -2.11
CA GLU A 15 -0.14 6.40 -2.15
C GLU A 15 -0.90 5.87 -3.38
N ALA A 16 -0.31 5.99 -4.57
CA ALA A 16 -0.94 5.54 -5.81
C ALA A 16 -1.21 4.03 -5.80
N LEU A 17 -0.23 3.23 -5.36
CA LEU A 17 -0.36 1.78 -5.25
C LEU A 17 -1.41 1.38 -4.21
N SER A 18 -1.36 2.02 -3.03
CA SER A 18 -2.31 1.75 -1.95
C SER A 18 -3.75 2.09 -2.34
N PHE A 19 -3.96 3.17 -3.09
CA PHE A 19 -5.27 3.55 -3.60
C PHE A 19 -5.84 2.46 -4.52
N MET A 20 -5.04 1.96 -5.46
CA MET A 20 -5.46 0.90 -6.39
C MET A 20 -5.78 -0.41 -5.65
N LEU A 21 -4.92 -0.82 -4.71
CA LEU A 21 -5.13 -2.04 -3.92
C LEU A 21 -6.36 -1.96 -3.01
N ARG A 22 -6.61 -0.81 -2.38
CA ARG A 22 -7.83 -0.59 -1.58
C ARG A 22 -9.09 -0.64 -2.44
N ARG A 23 -9.03 -0.12 -3.68
CA ARG A 23 -10.14 -0.19 -4.64
C ARG A 23 -10.48 -1.63 -5.06
N GLU A 24 -9.49 -2.52 -5.08
CA GLU A 24 -9.68 -3.96 -5.31
C GLU A 24 -10.19 -4.71 -4.07
N GLY A 25 -10.36 -4.03 -2.93
CA GLY A 25 -10.89 -4.61 -1.70
C GLY A 25 -9.85 -5.25 -0.76
N TYR A 26 -8.56 -4.95 -0.98
CA TYR A 26 -7.50 -5.38 -0.07
C TYR A 26 -7.38 -4.47 1.16
N GLU A 27 -6.98 -5.05 2.28
CA GLU A 27 -6.53 -4.30 3.45
C GLU A 27 -5.04 -3.98 3.28
N VAL A 28 -4.69 -2.70 3.23
CA VAL A 28 -3.34 -2.24 2.86
C VAL A 28 -2.71 -1.40 3.96
N ALA A 29 -1.54 -1.84 4.42
CA ALA A 29 -0.62 -1.08 5.27
C ALA A 29 0.57 -0.59 4.46
N VAL A 30 1.11 0.58 4.79
CA VAL A 30 2.28 1.19 4.13
C VAL A 30 3.37 1.39 5.16
N ALA A 31 4.61 1.06 4.80
CA ALA A 31 5.82 1.38 5.54
C ALA A 31 6.82 2.05 4.60
N GLY A 32 7.49 3.12 5.06
CA GLY A 32 8.53 3.80 4.29
C GLY A 32 9.90 3.15 4.41
N ASP A 33 10.08 2.28 5.39
CA ASP A 33 11.32 1.62 5.76
C ASP A 33 11.05 0.30 6.50
N GLY A 34 12.12 -0.38 6.90
CA GLY A 34 12.10 -1.64 7.63
C GLY A 34 13.15 -1.70 8.73
#